data_AF-A0A2I0J2E6-F1
#
_entry.id   AF-A0A2I0J2E6-F1
#
_cell.length_a   1.000
_cell.length_b   1.000
_cell.length_c   1.000
_cell.angle_alpha   90.00
_cell.angle_beta   90.00
_cell.angle_gamma   90.00
#
_symmetry.space_group_name_H-M   'P 1'
#
loop_
_entity.id
_entity.type
_entity.pdbx_description
1 polymer ?
#
loop_
_entity_poly.entity_id
_entity_poly.type
_entity_poly.pdbx_seq_one_letter_code
_entity_poly.pdbx_strand_id
1 'polypeptide(L)'
;MNGAVEVANKNIKKIIEKMMVNYKDWHEMLPFALLAYRISIRSSTGATPYSLVYGMEAVLPVEFAYKYDGPFIVKEVFDGGAIILNDMDGNENALPVNTDALKKYYP
;
A
#
# COMPACT_ATOMS: atom_id res chain seq x y z
N MET A 1 26.68 12.84 23.45
CA MET A 1 25.74 11.78 23.91
C MET A 1 24.59 11.71 22.91
N ASN A 2 24.26 10.52 22.40
CA ASN A 2 23.27 10.35 21.33
C ASN A 2 22.06 9.49 21.78
N GLY A 3 21.63 9.68 23.04
CA GLY A 3 20.67 8.78 23.71
C GLY A 3 19.33 8.63 22.99
N ALA A 4 18.80 9.69 22.36
CA ALA A 4 17.58 9.60 21.57
C ALA A 4 17.73 8.67 20.35
N VAL A 5 18.87 8.75 19.65
CA VAL A 5 19.19 7.88 18.51
C VAL A 5 19.39 6.44 18.98
N GLU A 6 20.04 6.22 20.12
CA GLU A 6 20.22 4.88 20.70
C GLU A 6 18.88 4.22 21.04
N VAL A 7 17.95 4.97 21.63
CA VAL A 7 16.60 4.48 21.94
C VAL A 7 15.80 4.17 20.67
N ALA A 8 15.87 5.05 19.66
CA ALA A 8 15.22 4.81 18.37
C ALA A 8 15.76 3.55 17.68
N ASN A 9 17.09 3.38 17.65
CA ASN A 9 17.74 2.22 17.06
C ASN A 9 17.37 0.91 17.78
N LYS A 10 17.29 0.93 19.12
CA LYS A 10 16.81 -0.23 19.90
C LYS A 10 15.38 -0.63 19.53
N ASN A 11 14.50 0.35 19.31
CA ASN A 11 13.12 0.09 18.91
C ASN A 11 13.04 -0.46 17.48
N ILE A 12 13.79 0.11 16.53
CA ILE A 12 13.83 -0.37 15.14
C ILE A 12 14.36 -1.81 15.10
N LYS A 13 15.43 -2.12 15.85
CA LYS A 13 15.95 -3.48 15.97
C LYS A 13 14.89 -4.47 16.45
N LYS A 14 14.14 -4.14 17.51
CA LYS A 14 13.05 -5.00 18.01
C LYS A 14 11.93 -5.24 16.98
N ILE A 15 11.66 -4.27 16.12
CA ILE A 15 10.66 -4.43 15.05
C ILE A 15 11.20 -5.38 13.99
N ILE A 16 12.44 -5.16 13.54
CA ILE A 16 13.13 -6.01 12.57
C ILE A 16 13.16 -7.48 13.07
N GLU A 17 13.55 -7.71 14.32
CA GLU A 17 13.59 -9.04 14.94
C GLU A 17 12.23 -9.76 14.94
N LYS A 18 11.12 -9.02 14.96
CA LYS A 18 9.76 -9.60 14.89
C LYS A 18 9.30 -9.91 13.47
N MET A 19 9.82 -9.21 12.47
CA MET A 19 9.41 -9.36 11.07
C MET A 19 10.29 -10.35 10.31
N MET A 20 11.52 -10.55 10.76
CA MET A 20 12.46 -11.48 10.14
C MET A 20 12.00 -12.92 10.29
N VAL A 21 11.98 -13.65 9.18
CA VAL A 21 11.82 -15.11 9.15
C VAL A 21 13.20 -15.77 9.27
N ASN A 22 14.20 -15.28 8.53
CA ASN A 22 15.61 -15.67 8.69
C ASN A 22 16.49 -14.47 9.03
N TYR A 23 17.63 -14.73 9.69
CA TYR A 23 18.58 -13.68 10.09
C TYR A 23 19.17 -12.88 8.91
N LYS A 24 19.16 -13.47 7.71
CA LYS A 24 19.72 -12.86 6.50
C LYS A 24 18.78 -11.82 5.87
N ASP A 25 17.49 -11.86 6.19
CA ASP A 25 16.46 -11.07 5.52
C ASP A 25 16.29 -9.67 6.15
N TRP A 26 17.18 -9.28 7.08
CA TRP A 26 17.06 -8.03 7.85
C TRP A 26 16.98 -6.79 6.96
N HIS A 27 17.68 -6.81 5.83
CA HIS A 27 17.75 -5.70 4.88
C HIS A 27 16.47 -5.59 4.06
N GLU A 28 15.80 -6.71 3.76
CA GLU A 28 14.47 -6.73 3.14
C GLU A 28 13.39 -6.25 4.13
N MET A 29 13.55 -6.56 5.42
CA MET A 29 12.62 -6.13 6.48
C MET A 29 12.81 -4.68 6.93
N LEU A 30 13.98 -4.08 6.66
CA LEU A 30 14.32 -2.74 7.14
C LEU A 30 13.32 -1.65 6.68
N PRO A 31 12.91 -1.56 5.39
CA PRO A 31 11.91 -0.59 4.96
C PRO A 31 10.58 -0.73 5.72
N PHE A 32 10.12 -1.97 5.92
CA PHE A 32 8.88 -2.25 6.65
C PHE A 32 8.98 -1.90 8.13
N ALA A 33 10.12 -2.20 8.76
CA ALA A 33 10.35 -1.87 10.17
C ALA A 33 10.42 -0.35 10.40
N LEU A 34 11.04 0.39 9.48
CA LEU A 34 11.05 1.86 9.51
C LEU A 34 9.65 2.44 9.31
N LEU A 35 8.85 1.87 8.41
CA LEU A 35 7.46 2.29 8.23
C LEU A 35 6.64 2.04 9.49
N ALA A 36 6.70 0.82 10.03
CA ALA A 36 6.03 0.45 11.28
C ALA A 36 6.44 1.38 12.44
N TYR A 37 7.73 1.74 12.54
CA TYR A 37 8.20 2.72 13.50
C TYR A 37 7.55 4.10 13.31
N ARG A 38 7.40 4.58 12.07
CA ARG A 38 6.85 5.92 11.79
C ARG A 38 5.35 6.02 12.07
N ILE A 39 4.59 4.95 11.85
CA ILE A 39 3.12 4.95 11.97
C ILE A 39 2.60 4.39 13.30
N SER A 40 3.46 3.81 14.14
CA SER A 40 3.05 3.31 15.46
C SER A 40 2.98 4.45 16.47
N ILE A 41 1.86 4.51 17.20
CA ILE A 41 1.66 5.46 18.31
C ILE A 41 2.72 5.22 19.39
N ARG A 42 3.36 6.29 19.85
CA ARG A 42 4.31 6.23 20.97
C ARG A 42 3.58 6.42 22.28
N SER A 43 3.79 5.51 23.23
CA SER A 43 3.23 5.62 24.58
C SER A 43 3.63 6.91 25.30
N SER A 44 4.80 7.47 24.99
CA SER A 44 5.30 8.70 25.61
C SER A 44 4.59 9.98 25.12
N THR A 45 4.12 10.01 23.87
CA THR A 45 3.54 11.22 23.26
C THR A 45 2.08 11.04 22.87
N GLY A 46 1.56 9.82 22.86
CA GLY A 46 0.24 9.50 22.33
C GLY A 46 0.11 9.69 20.81
N ALA A 47 1.20 10.01 20.12
CA ALA A 47 1.22 10.35 18.69
C ALA A 47 2.19 9.44 17.91
N THR A 48 1.96 9.34 16.60
CA THR A 48 2.87 8.66 15.67
C THR A 48 4.09 9.56 15.37
N PRO A 49 5.32 9.02 15.23
CA PRO A 49 6.46 9.84 14.81
C PRO A 49 6.23 10.57 13.49
N TYR A 50 5.43 9.99 12.58
CA TYR A 50 5.04 10.66 11.33
C TYR A 50 4.20 11.91 11.58
N SER A 51 3.14 11.83 12.38
CA SER A 51 2.29 13.00 12.68
C SER A 51 3.03 14.11 13.40
N LEU A 52 4.02 13.78 14.24
CA LEU A 52 4.88 14.79 14.87
C LEU A 52 5.77 15.55 13.87
N VAL A 53 6.13 14.93 12.74
CA VAL A 53 7.00 15.54 11.71
C VAL A 53 6.17 16.34 10.69
N TYR A 54 5.04 15.79 10.27
CA TYR A 54 4.25 16.33 9.15
C TYR A 54 2.94 17.01 9.56
N GLY A 55 2.53 16.91 10.83
CA GLY A 55 1.28 17.49 11.32
C GLY A 55 0.00 16.76 10.90
N MET A 56 0.12 15.58 10.28
CA MET A 56 -1.02 14.74 9.86
C MET A 56 -0.69 13.26 10.04
N GLU A 57 -1.72 12.42 10.19
CA GLU A 57 -1.51 10.97 10.23
C GLU A 57 -1.06 10.43 8.87
N ALA A 58 -0.24 9.37 8.91
CA ALA A 58 0.18 8.70 7.70
C ALA A 58 -1.01 7.97 7.08
N VAL A 59 -1.37 8.30 5.86
CA VAL A 59 -2.39 7.58 5.11
C VAL A 59 -1.71 6.41 4.40
N LEU A 60 -2.16 5.19 4.70
CA LEU A 60 -1.49 3.98 4.22
C LEU A 60 -1.85 3.71 2.75
N PRO A 61 -0.93 3.14 1.94
CA PRO A 61 -1.25 2.77 0.56
C PRO A 61 -2.48 1.87 0.42
N VAL A 62 -2.77 1.02 1.41
CA VAL A 62 -3.99 0.19 1.45
C VAL A 62 -5.27 1.03 1.54
N GLU A 63 -5.22 2.20 2.18
CA GLU A 63 -6.34 3.13 2.27
C GLU A 63 -6.60 3.85 0.94
N PHE A 64 -5.60 3.84 0.04
CA PHE A 64 -5.68 4.37 -1.31
C PHE A 64 -5.73 3.28 -2.39
N ALA A 65 -5.92 2.00 -2.04
CA ALA A 65 -6.12 0.98 -3.04
C ALA A 65 -7.23 1.44 -4.00
N TYR A 66 -6.88 1.65 -5.27
CA TYR A 66 -7.81 2.20 -6.24
C TYR A 66 -9.02 1.28 -6.30
N LYS A 67 -10.21 1.87 -6.20
CA LYS A 67 -11.48 1.12 -6.27
C LYS A 67 -11.66 0.36 -7.59
N TYR A 68 -10.91 0.74 -8.61
CA TYR A 68 -10.99 0.20 -9.95
C TYR A 68 -9.62 -0.32 -10.36
N ASP A 69 -9.61 -1.49 -10.97
CA ASP A 69 -8.40 -2.08 -11.55
C ASP A 69 -8.10 -1.36 -12.85
N GLY A 70 -7.04 -0.56 -12.89
CA GLY A 70 -6.45 0.01 -14.10
C GLY A 70 -7.40 0.70 -15.11
N PRO A 71 -6.85 1.20 -16.22
CA PRO A 71 -7.61 1.46 -17.42
C PRO A 71 -7.73 0.18 -18.26
N PHE A 72 -8.91 -0.04 -18.84
CA PHE A 72 -9.17 -1.12 -19.80
C PHE A 72 -9.75 -0.54 -21.09
N ILE A 73 -9.58 -1.26 -22.19
CA ILE A 73 -10.13 -0.93 -23.50
C ILE A 73 -11.33 -1.84 -23.77
N VAL A 74 -12.46 -1.27 -24.18
CA VAL A 74 -13.65 -2.04 -24.59
C VAL A 74 -13.35 -2.74 -25.92
N LYS A 75 -13.45 -4.07 -25.93
CA LYS A 75 -13.29 -4.89 -27.13
C LYS A 75 -14.63 -5.21 -27.78
N GLU A 76 -15.57 -5.73 -27.00
CA GLU A 76 -16.87 -6.19 -27.50
C GLU A 76 -17.97 -5.87 -26.48
N VAL A 77 -19.17 -5.52 -26.97
CA VAL A 77 -20.35 -5.21 -26.15
C VAL A 77 -21.49 -6.11 -26.61
N PHE A 78 -22.09 -6.84 -25.67
CA PHE A 78 -23.22 -7.74 -25.94
C PHE A 78 -24.56 -7.08 -25.64
N ASP A 79 -25.61 -7.54 -26.36
CA ASP A 79 -27.01 -7.18 -26.12
C ASP A 79 -27.45 -7.74 -24.76
N GLY A 80 -27.23 -6.96 -23.70
CA GLY A 80 -27.43 -7.37 -22.31
C GLY A 80 -26.52 -6.67 -21.29
N GLY A 81 -25.62 -5.78 -21.73
CA GLY A 81 -24.76 -5.01 -20.83
C GLY A 81 -23.52 -5.79 -20.35
N ALA A 82 -23.19 -6.89 -21.02
CA ALA A 82 -21.93 -7.60 -20.83
C ALA A 82 -20.87 -7.06 -21.80
N ILE A 83 -19.63 -6.93 -21.35
CA ILE A 83 -18.51 -6.36 -22.13
C ILE A 83 -17.27 -7.24 -22.01
N ILE A 84 -16.59 -7.51 -23.14
CA ILE A 84 -15.21 -8.02 -23.13
C ILE A 84 -14.26 -6.83 -23.12
N LEU A 85 -13.27 -6.89 -22.22
CA LEU A 85 -12.24 -5.87 -22.05
C LEU A 85 -10.87 -6.42 -22.46
N ASN A 86 -10.01 -5.55 -22.97
CA ASN A 86 -8.58 -5.78 -23.05
C ASN A 86 -7.86 -4.93 -22.01
N ASP A 87 -6.80 -5.47 -21.41
CA ASP A 87 -5.84 -4.66 -20.67
C ASP A 87 -5.04 -3.73 -21.61
N MET A 88 -4.20 -2.88 -21.02
CA MET A 88 -3.38 -1.93 -21.78
C MET A 88 -2.29 -2.60 -22.64
N ASP A 89 -1.96 -3.85 -22.36
CA ASP A 89 -1.00 -4.67 -23.13
C ASP A 89 -1.71 -5.45 -24.26
N GLY A 90 -3.04 -5.36 -24.35
CA GLY A 90 -3.87 -6.01 -25.36
C GLY A 90 -4.32 -7.42 -25.00
N ASN A 91 -4.09 -7.89 -23.77
CA ASN A 91 -4.58 -9.19 -23.32
C ASN A 91 -6.08 -9.10 -23.01
N GLU A 92 -6.83 -10.05 -23.55
CA GLU A 92 -8.27 -10.13 -23.35
C GLU A 92 -8.61 -10.68 -21.96
N ASN A 93 -9.62 -10.09 -21.33
CA ASN A 93 -10.22 -10.65 -20.14
C ASN A 93 -11.03 -11.91 -20.50
N ALA A 94 -10.71 -13.01 -19.82
CA ALA A 94 -11.28 -14.32 -20.11
C ALA A 94 -12.82 -14.39 -19.97
N LEU A 95 -13.41 -13.49 -19.17
CA LEU A 95 -14.85 -13.44 -18.93
C LEU A 95 -15.41 -12.04 -19.19
N PRO A 96 -16.63 -11.93 -19.75
CA PRO A 96 -17.30 -10.66 -19.89
C PRO A 96 -17.66 -10.07 -18.53
N VAL A 97 -17.56 -8.75 -18.42
CA VAL A 97 -17.90 -7.96 -17.23
C VAL A 97 -19.18 -7.17 -17.45
N ASN A 98 -19.93 -6.93 -16.37
CA ASN A 98 -21.13 -6.10 -16.42
C ASN A 98 -20.76 -4.62 -16.56
N THR A 99 -21.48 -3.87 -17.40
CA THR A 99 -21.29 -2.43 -17.62
C THR A 99 -21.36 -1.59 -16.35
N ASP A 100 -22.19 -1.97 -15.39
CA ASP A 100 -22.40 -1.24 -14.13
C ASP A 100 -21.17 -1.30 -13.20
N ALA A 101 -20.28 -2.28 -13.42
CA ALA A 101 -19.01 -2.37 -12.73
C ALA A 101 -17.95 -1.42 -13.33
N LEU A 102 -18.21 -0.83 -14.51
CA LEU A 102 -17.27 0.02 -15.22
C LEU A 102 -17.52 1.50 -14.96
N LYS A 103 -16.43 2.27 -14.94
CA LYS A 103 -16.46 3.72 -14.89
C LYS A 103 -15.71 4.28 -16.08
N LYS A 104 -16.32 5.22 -16.80
CA LYS A 104 -15.67 5.87 -17.95
C LYS A 104 -14.38 6.57 -17.50
N TYR A 105 -13.28 6.26 -18.18
CA TYR A 105 -11.98 6.88 -17.95
C TYR A 105 -11.91 8.26 -18.62
N TYR A 106 -11.37 9.23 -17.90
CA TYR A 106 -11.08 10.57 -18.39
C TYR A 106 -9.57 10.83 -18.19
N PRO A 107 -8.80 11.09 -19.26
CA PRO A 107 -7.37 11.36 -19.19
C PRO A 107 -7.04 12.74 -18.63
#